data_AF-A0A2H9NBN9-F1
#
_entry.id   AF-A0A2H9NBN9-F1
#
_cell.length_a   1.000
_cell.length_b   1.000
_cell.length_c   1.000
_cell.angle_alpha   90.00
_cell.angle_beta   90.00
_cell.angle_gamma   90.00
#
_symmetry.space_group_name_H-M   'P 1'
#
loop_
_entity.id
_entity.type
_entity.pdbx_description
1 polymer ?
#
loop_
_entity_poly.entity_id
_entity_poly.type
_entity_poly.pdbx_seq_one_letter_code
_entity_poly.pdbx_strand_id
1 'polypeptide(L)'
;GKSNFVRVFIRGLLKTEGFASLIIDPHAEYYGSKGMKGLSHLPDRNKIYYFTPRWQEVMGSYELKIFAEDLKPADFHGIIELSDAQKEAMDALYKVYGEVWIRALLVDESINNIYDKLSKNVSFATLYALRRRIGYTLELEDGESGLVFDTRKREGTSIFEKIRQAVKDGKTVIIDTS
;
A
#
# COMPACT_ATOMS: atom_id res chain seq x y z
N GLY A 1 5.46 15.59 -23.79
CA GLY A 1 6.94 15.50 -23.76
C GLY A 1 7.41 14.44 -22.76
N LYS A 2 7.32 14.74 -21.45
CA LYS A 2 7.82 13.89 -20.35
C LYS A 2 7.31 12.44 -20.38
N SER A 3 5.99 12.24 -20.44
CA SER A 3 5.38 10.90 -20.43
C SER A 3 5.76 10.05 -21.64
N ASN A 4 5.94 10.68 -22.81
CA ASN A 4 6.40 9.97 -24.01
C ASN A 4 7.86 9.50 -23.86
N PHE A 5 8.74 10.36 -23.31
CA PHE A 5 10.13 9.97 -23.02
C PHE A 5 10.18 8.78 -22.06
N VAL A 6 9.45 8.84 -20.94
CA VAL A 6 9.39 7.75 -19.95
C VAL A 6 8.89 6.46 -20.57
N ARG A 7 7.80 6.50 -21.37
CA ARG A 7 7.31 5.31 -22.09
C ARG A 7 8.34 4.72 -23.05
N VAL A 8 9.05 5.55 -23.82
CA VAL A 8 10.09 5.10 -24.75
C VAL A 8 11.28 4.52 -23.99
N PHE A 9 11.69 5.14 -22.89
CA PHE A 9 12.75 4.66 -22.02
C PHE A 9 12.42 3.29 -21.43
N ILE A 10 11.24 3.13 -20.81
CA ILE A 10 10.78 1.84 -20.26
C ILE A 10 10.68 0.78 -21.37
N ARG A 11 10.19 1.16 -22.55
CA ARG A 11 10.16 0.26 -23.71
C ARG A 11 11.56 -0.22 -24.13
N GLY A 12 12.58 0.62 -23.97
CA GLY A 12 13.98 0.22 -24.15
C GLY A 12 14.40 -0.80 -23.09
N LEU A 13 14.12 -0.52 -21.82
CA LEU A 13 14.44 -1.41 -20.70
C LEU A 13 13.79 -2.79 -20.82
N LEU A 14 12.54 -2.88 -21.28
CA LEU A 14 11.85 -4.16 -21.49
C LEU A 14 12.57 -5.11 -22.47
N LYS A 15 13.38 -4.56 -23.37
CA LYS A 15 14.17 -5.32 -24.34
C LYS A 15 15.56 -5.70 -23.83
N THR A 16 15.95 -5.18 -22.68
CA THR A 16 17.27 -5.43 -22.08
C THR A 16 17.11 -6.45 -20.95
N GLU A 17 17.94 -7.50 -20.97
CA GLU A 17 17.96 -8.50 -19.90
C GLU A 17 18.78 -8.01 -18.70
N GLY A 18 18.48 -8.54 -17.51
CA GLY A 18 19.27 -8.27 -16.29
C GLY A 18 18.93 -6.98 -15.54
N PHE A 19 17.87 -6.26 -15.95
CA PHE A 19 17.39 -5.06 -15.24
C PHE A 19 15.95 -5.24 -14.77
N ALA A 20 15.69 -4.85 -13.53
CA ALA A 20 14.34 -4.62 -13.04
C ALA A 20 14.04 -3.12 -13.02
N SER A 21 12.76 -2.77 -13.06
CA SER A 21 12.34 -1.37 -12.95
C SER A 21 11.13 -1.29 -12.04
N LEU A 22 11.10 -0.30 -11.16
CA LEU A 22 9.96 0.01 -10.31
C LEU A 22 9.47 1.41 -10.67
N ILE A 23 8.22 1.50 -11.10
CA ILE A 23 7.61 2.73 -11.62
C ILE A 23 6.36 3.01 -10.80
N ILE A 24 6.27 4.22 -10.24
CA ILE A 24 5.06 4.73 -9.59
C ILE A 24 4.36 5.62 -10.63
N ASP A 25 3.13 5.26 -11.00
CA ASP A 25 2.36 5.90 -12.06
C ASP A 25 1.10 6.55 -11.46
N PRO A 26 1.18 7.81 -11.00
CA PRO A 26 0.06 8.52 -10.36
C PRO A 26 -1.03 8.96 -11.32
N HIS A 27 -0.84 8.79 -12.64
CA HIS A 27 -1.76 9.27 -13.65
C HIS A 27 -2.24 8.13 -14.59
N ALA A 28 -1.91 6.88 -14.27
CA ALA A 28 -2.19 5.70 -15.10
C ALA A 28 -1.78 5.90 -16.58
N GLU A 29 -0.65 6.58 -16.81
CA GLU A 29 -0.24 6.94 -18.15
C GLU A 29 0.54 5.82 -18.84
N TYR A 30 1.21 4.91 -18.16
CA TYR A 30 2.23 4.07 -18.80
C TYR A 30 1.70 2.73 -19.26
N TYR A 31 0.84 2.08 -18.47
CA TYR A 31 0.35 0.73 -18.80
C TYR A 31 -0.55 0.73 -20.05
N GLY A 32 -1.43 1.73 -20.18
CA GLY A 32 -2.43 1.85 -21.24
C GLY A 32 -3.86 1.64 -20.72
N SER A 33 -4.83 2.28 -21.37
CA SER A 33 -6.25 2.31 -20.96
C SER A 33 -7.18 2.06 -22.14
N LYS A 34 -8.50 1.96 -21.90
CA LYS A 34 -9.50 1.82 -22.96
C LYS A 34 -9.40 3.00 -23.94
N GLY A 35 -8.86 2.74 -25.13
CA GLY A 35 -8.71 3.71 -26.21
C GLY A 35 -7.29 4.27 -26.41
N MET A 36 -6.34 4.02 -25.50
CA MET A 36 -4.95 4.48 -25.63
C MET A 36 -3.95 3.33 -25.51
N LYS A 37 -3.16 3.13 -26.57
CA LYS A 37 -2.05 2.17 -26.55
C LYS A 37 -1.00 2.57 -25.51
N GLY A 38 -0.64 1.62 -24.66
CA GLY A 38 0.42 1.75 -23.65
C GLY A 38 1.39 0.58 -23.69
N LEU A 39 2.20 0.44 -22.64
CA LEU A 39 3.21 -0.61 -22.53
C LEU A 39 2.61 -2.03 -22.56
N SER A 40 1.37 -2.20 -22.10
CA SER A 40 0.62 -3.47 -22.18
C SER A 40 0.39 -3.98 -23.60
N HIS A 41 0.51 -3.13 -24.63
CA HIS A 41 0.29 -3.50 -26.02
C HIS A 41 1.58 -3.91 -26.75
N LEU A 42 2.71 -3.96 -26.04
CA LEU A 42 3.99 -4.37 -26.60
C LEU A 42 4.13 -5.90 -26.64
N PRO A 43 4.97 -6.45 -27.55
CA PRO A 43 5.28 -7.88 -27.55
C PRO A 43 5.79 -8.39 -26.20
N ASP A 44 6.67 -7.62 -25.56
CA ASP A 44 7.35 -7.95 -24.30
C ASP A 44 6.51 -7.67 -23.03
N ARG A 45 5.18 -7.51 -23.17
CA ARG A 45 4.27 -7.17 -22.07
C ARG A 45 4.27 -8.19 -20.93
N ASN A 46 4.67 -9.43 -21.18
CA ASN A 46 4.82 -10.49 -20.18
C ASN A 46 5.93 -10.20 -19.15
N LYS A 47 6.78 -9.21 -19.39
CA LYS A 47 7.77 -8.71 -18.43
C LYS A 47 7.22 -7.61 -17.52
N ILE A 48 5.98 -7.15 -17.76
CA ILE A 48 5.34 -6.07 -17.01
C ILE A 48 4.44 -6.67 -15.92
N TYR A 49 4.64 -6.20 -14.69
CA TYR A 49 3.78 -6.51 -13.56
C TYR A 49 3.09 -5.22 -13.13
N TYR A 50 1.83 -5.10 -13.51
CA TYR A 50 1.04 -3.90 -13.25
C TYR A 50 0.13 -4.11 -12.06
N PHE A 51 0.36 -3.37 -10.98
CA PHE A 51 -0.45 -3.38 -9.77
C PHE A 51 -1.38 -2.17 -9.79
N THR A 52 -2.68 -2.38 -9.65
CA THR A 52 -3.69 -1.30 -9.64
C THR A 52 -4.80 -1.62 -8.65
N PRO A 53 -5.41 -0.61 -8.00
CA PRO A 53 -6.53 -0.86 -7.11
C PRO A 53 -7.79 -1.28 -7.89
N ARG A 54 -7.85 -0.99 -9.19
CA ARG A 54 -8.96 -1.35 -10.11
C ARG A 54 -8.66 -2.63 -10.90
N TRP A 55 -8.02 -3.61 -10.26
CA TRP A 55 -7.48 -4.78 -10.96
C TRP A 55 -8.55 -5.64 -11.65
N GLN A 56 -9.77 -5.67 -11.12
CA GLN A 56 -10.88 -6.37 -11.76
C GLN A 56 -11.27 -5.76 -13.12
N GLU A 57 -10.96 -4.48 -13.35
CA GLU A 57 -11.29 -3.77 -14.58
C GLU A 57 -10.20 -3.87 -15.65
N VAL A 58 -8.97 -4.23 -15.23
CA VAL A 58 -7.78 -4.26 -16.09
C VAL A 58 -7.26 -5.68 -16.24
N MET A 59 -7.58 -6.32 -17.37
CA MET A 59 -7.15 -7.69 -17.64
C MET A 59 -5.62 -7.83 -17.58
N GLY A 60 -5.17 -8.88 -16.87
CA GLY A 60 -3.75 -9.18 -16.70
C GLY A 60 -3.02 -8.29 -15.68
N SER A 61 -3.74 -7.42 -14.98
CA SER A 61 -3.19 -6.68 -13.84
C SER A 61 -3.22 -7.52 -12.56
N TYR A 62 -2.46 -7.06 -11.57
CA TYR A 62 -2.39 -7.59 -10.23
C TYR A 62 -3.10 -6.64 -9.26
N GLU A 63 -3.70 -7.22 -8.22
CA GLU A 63 -4.32 -6.46 -7.15
C GLU A 63 -3.30 -5.60 -6.39
N LEU A 64 -3.54 -4.29 -6.33
CA LEU A 64 -2.90 -3.37 -5.39
C LEU A 64 -3.72 -3.32 -4.10
N LYS A 65 -3.45 -4.23 -3.18
CA LYS A 65 -3.99 -4.21 -1.82
C LYS A 65 -2.90 -4.41 -0.77
N ILE A 66 -2.86 -3.52 0.21
CA ILE A 66 -1.97 -3.56 1.36
C ILE A 66 -2.82 -3.88 2.58
N PHE A 67 -2.51 -4.99 3.23
CA PHE A 67 -3.23 -5.40 4.44
C PHE A 67 -2.60 -4.74 5.66
N ALA A 68 -3.42 -4.42 6.65
CA ALA A 68 -3.01 -3.82 7.92
C ALA A 68 -1.90 -4.63 8.62
N GLU A 69 -1.91 -5.96 8.45
CA GLU A 69 -0.90 -6.89 8.96
C GLU A 69 0.51 -6.63 8.39
N ASP A 70 0.62 -5.98 7.23
CA ASP A 70 1.92 -5.60 6.63
C ASP A 70 2.49 -4.28 7.19
N LEU A 71 1.68 -3.49 7.90
CA LEU A 71 2.03 -2.14 8.29
C LEU A 71 2.58 -2.09 9.72
N LYS A 72 3.72 -1.44 9.87
CA LYS A 72 4.42 -1.20 11.13
C LYS A 72 4.37 0.28 11.50
N PRO A 73 4.56 0.63 12.79
CA PRO A 73 4.65 2.03 13.21
C PRO A 73 5.63 2.87 12.39
N ALA A 74 6.79 2.28 12.04
CA ALA A 74 7.83 2.94 11.25
C ALA A 74 7.36 3.37 9.84
N ASP A 75 6.36 2.70 9.27
CA ASP A 75 5.82 3.04 7.94
C ASP A 75 5.04 4.36 7.97
N PHE A 76 4.66 4.86 9.14
CA PHE A 76 3.96 6.14 9.29
C PHE A 76 4.90 7.30 9.63
N HIS A 77 6.15 7.00 10.04
CA HIS A 77 7.12 8.02 10.45
C HIS A 77 7.56 8.87 9.26
N GLY A 78 7.24 10.17 9.31
CA GLY A 78 7.56 11.12 8.24
C GLY A 78 6.59 11.10 7.06
N ILE A 79 5.61 10.19 7.04
CA ILE A 79 4.51 10.19 6.05
C ILE A 79 3.33 11.00 6.57
N ILE A 80 2.99 10.81 7.86
CA ILE A 80 1.92 11.54 8.51
C ILE A 80 2.42 12.33 9.70
N GLU A 81 1.85 13.52 9.89
CA GLU A 81 2.15 14.36 11.04
C GLU A 81 1.48 13.80 12.30
N LEU A 82 2.24 13.05 13.10
CA LEU A 82 1.84 12.60 14.43
C LEU A 82 2.59 13.40 15.50
N SER A 83 1.89 13.75 16.59
CA SER A 83 2.57 14.26 17.79
C SER A 83 3.41 13.14 18.43
N ASP A 84 4.39 13.51 19.26
CA ASP A 84 5.24 12.50 19.90
C ASP A 84 4.43 11.54 20.78
N ALA A 85 3.43 12.06 21.50
CA ALA A 85 2.49 11.23 22.25
C ALA A 85 1.71 10.24 21.35
N GLN A 86 1.37 10.63 20.12
CA GLN A 86 0.70 9.74 19.16
C GLN A 86 1.65 8.68 18.60
N LYS A 87 2.92 9.01 18.37
CA LYS A 87 3.95 8.04 17.96
C LYS A 87 4.20 7.02 19.08
N GLU A 88 4.39 7.48 20.31
CA GLU A 88 4.54 6.60 21.48
C GLU A 88 3.31 5.69 21.67
N ALA A 89 2.10 6.23 21.47
CA ALA A 89 0.88 5.43 21.51
C ALA A 89 0.83 4.35 20.40
N MET A 90 1.26 4.68 19.20
CA MET A 90 1.35 3.77 18.06
C MET A 90 2.36 2.64 18.32
N ASP A 91 3.54 2.97 18.85
CA ASP A 91 4.55 1.98 19.24
C ASP A 91 4.06 1.08 20.38
N ALA A 92 3.38 1.66 21.38
CA ALA A 92 2.80 0.91 22.49
C ALA A 92 1.69 -0.05 22.01
N LEU A 93 0.84 0.39 21.08
CA LEU A 93 -0.17 -0.46 20.43
C LEU A 93 0.50 -1.63 19.71
N TYR A 94 1.52 -1.36 18.89
CA TYR A 94 2.24 -2.41 18.17
C TYR A 94 2.91 -3.41 19.12
N LYS A 95 3.48 -2.95 20.23
CA LYS A 95 4.06 -3.82 21.25
C LYS A 95 3.05 -4.78 21.88
N VAL A 96 1.79 -4.35 22.04
CA VAL A 96 0.73 -5.16 22.67
C VAL A 96 0.02 -6.06 21.66
N TYR A 97 -0.27 -5.56 20.47
CA TYR A 97 -1.13 -6.24 19.49
C TYR A 97 -0.35 -6.85 18.31
N GLY A 98 0.94 -6.54 18.15
CA GLY A 98 1.75 -7.02 17.03
C GLY A 98 1.20 -6.57 15.69
N GLU A 99 1.18 -7.48 14.71
CA GLU A 99 0.76 -7.21 13.32
C GLU A 99 -0.72 -6.77 13.21
N VAL A 100 -1.58 -7.12 14.17
CA VAL A 100 -3.00 -6.76 14.14
C VAL A 100 -3.31 -5.43 14.84
N TRP A 101 -2.31 -4.62 15.19
CA TRP A 101 -2.50 -3.38 15.96
C TRP A 101 -3.42 -2.36 15.30
N ILE A 102 -3.38 -2.21 13.97
CA ILE A 102 -4.30 -1.31 13.24
C ILE A 102 -5.72 -1.84 13.30
N ARG A 103 -5.90 -3.15 13.10
CA ARG A 103 -7.21 -3.80 13.20
C ARG A 103 -7.78 -3.68 14.61
N ALA A 104 -6.95 -3.86 15.63
CA ALA A 104 -7.33 -3.62 17.02
C ALA A 104 -7.76 -2.15 17.25
N LEU A 105 -6.96 -1.19 16.75
CA LEU A 105 -7.24 0.24 16.89
C LEU A 105 -8.53 0.66 16.18
N LEU A 106 -8.76 0.18 14.96
CA LEU A 106 -9.85 0.64 14.10
C LEU A 106 -11.13 -0.18 14.27
N VAL A 107 -11.04 -1.50 14.44
CA VAL A 107 -12.16 -2.44 14.29
C VAL A 107 -12.45 -3.21 15.57
N ASP A 108 -11.47 -3.99 16.07
CA ASP A 108 -11.78 -5.06 17.03
C ASP A 108 -12.00 -4.55 18.46
N GLU A 109 -11.34 -3.46 18.86
CA GLU A 109 -11.35 -3.00 20.25
C GLU A 109 -12.04 -1.64 20.44
N SER A 110 -12.65 -1.49 21.62
CA SER A 110 -13.05 -0.18 22.12
C SER A 110 -11.82 0.59 22.62
N ILE A 111 -11.88 1.93 22.61
CA ILE A 111 -10.78 2.74 23.14
C ILE A 111 -10.57 2.49 24.65
N ASN A 112 -11.62 2.14 25.39
CA ASN A 112 -11.50 1.74 26.80
C ASN A 112 -10.68 0.46 26.97
N ASN A 113 -10.92 -0.56 26.13
CA ASN A 113 -10.16 -1.81 26.19
C ASN A 113 -8.68 -1.58 25.85
N ILE A 114 -8.41 -0.76 24.82
CA ILE A 114 -7.05 -0.38 24.43
C ILE A 114 -6.38 0.36 25.60
N TYR A 115 -7.07 1.32 26.20
CA TYR A 115 -6.56 2.10 27.34
C TYR A 115 -6.14 1.20 28.51
N ASP A 116 -6.97 0.22 28.86
CA ASP A 116 -6.67 -0.75 29.92
C ASP A 116 -5.49 -1.66 29.55
N LYS A 117 -5.46 -2.19 28.32
CA LYS A 117 -4.36 -3.04 27.82
C LYS A 117 -3.01 -2.30 27.73
N LEU A 118 -3.03 -1.00 27.46
CA LEU A 118 -1.84 -0.14 27.47
C LEU A 118 -1.44 0.30 28.90
N SER A 119 -2.00 -0.34 29.93
CA SER A 119 -1.72 -0.03 31.35
C SER A 119 -1.95 1.44 31.69
N LYS A 120 -2.91 2.10 31.01
CA LYS A 120 -3.31 3.49 31.25
C LYS A 120 -2.19 4.53 31.02
N ASN A 121 -1.13 4.15 30.32
CA ASN A 121 0.02 5.01 30.02
C ASN A 121 -0.22 5.98 28.85
N VAL A 122 -1.29 5.77 28.08
CA VAL A 122 -1.66 6.62 26.94
C VAL A 122 -3.00 7.27 27.23
N SER A 123 -3.12 8.58 27.01
CA SER A 123 -4.38 9.28 27.24
C SER A 123 -5.48 8.86 26.24
N PHE A 124 -6.74 8.90 26.68
CA PHE A 124 -7.90 8.70 25.80
C PHE A 124 -7.88 9.62 24.57
N ALA A 125 -7.59 10.90 24.78
CA ALA A 125 -7.53 11.89 23.70
C ALA A 125 -6.48 11.52 22.64
N THR A 126 -5.31 11.02 23.07
CA THR A 126 -4.27 10.52 22.18
C THR A 126 -4.75 9.33 21.36
N LEU A 127 -5.43 8.35 21.99
CA LEU A 127 -5.96 7.17 21.31
C LEU A 127 -7.04 7.52 20.28
N TYR A 128 -8.00 8.39 20.63
CA TYR A 128 -9.01 8.85 19.68
C TYR A 128 -8.39 9.62 18.51
N ALA A 129 -7.45 10.52 18.80
CA ALA A 129 -6.77 11.29 17.76
C ALA A 129 -5.94 10.39 16.83
N LEU A 130 -5.27 9.37 17.39
CA LEU A 130 -4.52 8.37 16.61
C LEU A 130 -5.47 7.51 15.76
N ARG A 131 -6.55 6.94 16.33
CA ARG A 131 -7.57 6.16 15.61
C ARG A 131 -8.06 6.92 14.39
N ARG A 132 -8.43 8.17 14.59
CA ARG A 132 -8.91 9.07 13.54
C ARG A 132 -7.84 9.31 12.47
N ARG A 133 -6.61 9.68 12.85
CA ARG A 133 -5.54 9.93 11.87
C ARG A 133 -5.18 8.70 11.04
N ILE A 134 -5.10 7.53 11.66
CA ILE A 134 -4.83 6.27 10.95
C ILE A 134 -6.01 5.90 10.04
N GLY A 135 -7.24 6.02 10.54
CA GLY A 135 -8.46 5.78 9.75
C GLY A 135 -8.51 6.64 8.49
N TYR A 136 -8.31 7.97 8.60
CA TYR A 136 -8.25 8.87 7.45
C TYR A 136 -7.11 8.53 6.49
N THR A 137 -5.91 8.28 7.02
CA THR A 137 -4.70 8.05 6.20
C THR A 137 -4.83 6.81 5.34
N LEU A 138 -5.48 5.78 5.86
CA LEU A 138 -5.66 4.50 5.17
C LEU A 138 -7.00 4.42 4.42
N GLU A 139 -7.85 5.46 4.51
CA GLU A 139 -9.22 5.48 3.95
C GLU A 139 -10.10 4.33 4.51
N LEU A 140 -10.03 4.11 5.82
CA LEU A 140 -10.69 3.02 6.55
C LEU A 140 -11.68 3.52 7.61
N GLU A 141 -12.17 4.75 7.50
CA GLU A 141 -13.08 5.32 8.51
C GLU A 141 -14.46 4.65 8.54
N ASP A 142 -14.99 4.31 7.36
CA ASP A 142 -16.35 3.81 7.19
C ASP A 142 -16.41 2.28 6.99
N GLY A 143 -15.29 1.56 7.14
CA GLY A 143 -15.28 0.11 6.96
C GLY A 143 -13.90 -0.54 7.02
N GLU A 144 -13.90 -1.87 6.86
CA GLU A 144 -12.67 -2.68 6.96
C GLU A 144 -11.80 -2.61 5.70
N SER A 145 -12.30 -2.14 4.56
CA SER A 145 -11.59 -2.12 3.27
C SER A 145 -11.75 -0.78 2.56
N GLY A 146 -10.62 -0.13 2.28
CA GLY A 146 -10.51 1.05 1.43
C GLY A 146 -10.08 0.67 0.01
N LEU A 147 -9.66 1.67 -0.77
CA LEU A 147 -9.20 1.47 -2.14
C LEU A 147 -7.93 0.61 -2.20
N VAL A 148 -6.90 0.98 -1.44
CA VAL A 148 -5.60 0.30 -1.39
C VAL A 148 -5.39 -0.45 -0.06
N PHE A 149 -5.93 0.03 1.05
CA PHE A 149 -5.70 -0.58 2.36
C PHE A 149 -6.86 -1.47 2.81
N ASP A 150 -6.57 -2.48 3.62
CA ASP A 150 -7.56 -3.44 4.13
C ASP A 150 -7.20 -3.93 5.54
N THR A 151 -8.16 -4.03 6.43
CA THR A 151 -8.00 -4.54 7.81
C THR A 151 -8.54 -5.96 7.98
N ARG A 152 -9.20 -6.51 6.96
CA ARG A 152 -9.53 -7.93 6.93
C ARG A 152 -8.26 -8.76 6.95
N LYS A 153 -8.37 -9.98 7.45
CA LYS A 153 -7.25 -10.92 7.45
C LYS A 153 -6.78 -11.16 6.02
N ARG A 154 -5.48 -11.08 5.76
CA ARG A 154 -4.94 -11.33 4.42
C ARG A 154 -5.11 -12.80 4.05
N GLU A 155 -5.64 -13.03 2.85
CA GLU A 155 -5.61 -14.34 2.20
C GLU A 155 -4.45 -14.36 1.19
N GLY A 156 -3.36 -15.04 1.53
CA GLY A 156 -2.21 -15.24 0.65
C GLY A 156 -1.02 -14.30 0.91
N THR A 157 -0.21 -14.11 -0.15
CA THR A 157 1.09 -13.43 -0.06
C THR A 157 0.93 -11.91 -0.11
N SER A 158 1.67 -11.21 0.76
CA SER A 158 1.78 -9.74 0.76
C SER A 158 2.17 -9.19 -0.60
N ILE A 159 1.64 -8.02 -0.95
CA ILE A 159 2.03 -7.31 -2.17
C ILE A 159 3.52 -6.94 -2.16
N PHE A 160 4.10 -6.63 -0.99
CA PHE A 160 5.52 -6.32 -0.88
C PHE A 160 6.39 -7.50 -1.31
N GLU A 161 6.00 -8.72 -0.94
CA GLU A 161 6.71 -9.93 -1.36
C GLU A 161 6.51 -10.23 -2.85
N LYS A 162 5.31 -10.00 -3.39
CA LYS A 162 5.04 -10.10 -4.83
C LYS A 162 5.92 -9.13 -5.64
N ILE A 163 6.01 -7.87 -5.20
CA ILE A 163 6.85 -6.85 -5.83
C ILE A 163 8.33 -7.23 -5.70
N ARG A 164 8.77 -7.66 -4.52
CA ARG A 164 10.15 -8.11 -4.29
C ARG A 164 10.54 -9.24 -5.23
N GLN A 165 9.66 -10.23 -5.38
CA GLN A 165 9.90 -11.35 -6.28
C GLN A 165 9.94 -10.89 -7.75
N ALA A 166 9.02 -10.02 -8.17
CA ALA A 166 9.03 -9.46 -9.52
C ALA A 166 10.32 -8.68 -9.82
N VAL A 167 10.83 -7.91 -8.85
CA VAL A 167 12.11 -7.20 -8.99
C VAL A 167 13.28 -8.20 -9.12
N LYS A 168 13.30 -9.26 -8.32
CA LYS A 168 14.34 -10.31 -8.45
C LYS A 168 14.31 -11.02 -9.81
N ASP A 169 13.12 -11.20 -10.36
CA ASP A 169 12.91 -11.85 -11.66
C ASP A 169 13.15 -10.91 -12.86
N GLY A 170 13.72 -9.72 -12.63
CA GLY A 170 14.03 -8.76 -13.68
C GLY A 170 12.78 -8.15 -14.34
N LYS A 171 11.66 -8.08 -13.61
CA LYS A 171 10.41 -7.54 -14.16
C LYS A 171 10.37 -6.02 -14.10
N THR A 172 9.58 -5.44 -14.99
CA THR A 172 9.15 -4.04 -14.90
C THR A 172 7.87 -3.99 -14.07
N VAL A 173 7.97 -3.52 -12.84
CA VAL A 173 6.85 -3.32 -11.92
C VAL A 173 6.31 -1.90 -12.11
N ILE A 174 5.00 -1.79 -12.37
CA ILE A 174 4.29 -0.52 -12.45
C ILE A 174 3.22 -0.53 -11.36
N ILE A 175 3.25 0.46 -10.47
CA ILE A 175 2.27 0.67 -9.40
C ILE A 175 1.41 1.86 -9.80
N ASP A 176 0.14 1.60 -10.08
CA ASP A 176 -0.87 2.62 -10.34
C ASP A 176 -1.39 3.19 -9.02
N THR A 177 -1.17 4.49 -8.82
CA THR A 177 -1.66 5.22 -7.64
C THR A 177 -2.71 6.28 -8.01
N SER A 178 -3.38 6.13 -9.16
CA SER A 178 -4.41 7.04 -9.65
C SER A 178 -5.83 6.70 -9.18
#